data_AF-A0A2V6A6V2-F1
#
_entry.id   AF-A0A2V6A6V2-F1
#
_cell.length_a   1.000
_cell.length_b   1.000
_cell.length_c   1.000
_cell.angle_alpha   90.00
_cell.angle_beta   90.00
_cell.angle_gamma   90.00
#
_symmetry.space_group_name_H-M   'P 1'
#
loop_
_entity.id
_entity.type
_entity.pdbx_description
1 polymer ?
#
loop_
_entity_poly.entity_id
_entity_poly.type
_entity_poly.pdbx_seq_one_letter_code
_entity_poly.pdbx_strand_id
1 'polypeptide(L)'
;MSLDLNTILNDWPYESGTVKVRKITGLDGREKLQLRVDLGVLQMEITGRPDGRRPHNCESLLEYHRRRATRAEQKGEAYELNPEQCAELQQEGIQYYHRYLSLFQINDFEGVVRDTQRNLDLFTFVNEHTDREDFSWGL
;
A
#
# COMPACT_ATOMS: atom_id res chain seq x y z
N MET A 1 2.70 19.95 19.07
CA MET A 1 2.04 18.67 19.38
C MET A 1 3.10 17.69 19.81
N SER A 2 2.85 16.88 20.83
CA SER A 2 3.76 15.79 21.21
C SER A 2 3.71 14.69 20.14
N LEU A 3 4.86 14.10 19.81
CA LEU A 3 4.95 12.90 18.96
C LEU A 3 4.82 11.60 19.77
N ASP A 4 4.51 11.72 21.06
CA ASP A 4 4.30 10.59 21.95
C ASP A 4 3.00 9.85 21.59
N LEU A 5 3.14 8.57 21.22
CA LEU A 5 2.03 7.69 20.88
C LEU A 5 1.33 7.10 22.12
N ASN A 6 1.87 7.27 23.33
CA ASN A 6 1.33 6.65 24.54
C ASN A 6 -0.16 6.96 24.76
N THR A 7 -0.61 8.18 24.46
CA THR A 7 -2.03 8.54 24.60
C THR A 7 -2.92 7.65 23.74
N ILE A 8 -2.64 7.51 22.44
CA ILE A 8 -3.47 6.69 21.55
C ILE A 8 -3.32 5.20 21.82
N LEU A 9 -2.13 4.74 22.26
CA LEU A 9 -1.87 3.32 22.54
C LEU A 9 -2.53 2.86 23.84
N ASN A 10 -2.63 3.73 24.85
CA ASN A 10 -3.33 3.44 26.10
C ASN A 10 -4.85 3.39 25.90
N ASP A 11 -5.39 4.32 25.10
CA ASP A 11 -6.83 4.36 24.78
C ASP A 11 -7.25 3.24 23.82
N TRP A 12 -6.29 2.65 23.10
CA TRP A 12 -6.55 1.57 22.14
C TRP A 12 -5.57 0.40 22.32
N PRO A 13 -5.81 -0.49 23.29
CA PRO A 13 -4.90 -1.59 23.60
C PRO A 13 -4.84 -2.62 22.47
N TYR A 14 -3.63 -3.13 22.23
CA TYR A 14 -3.37 -4.24 21.30
C TYR A 14 -3.89 -5.55 21.89
N GLU A 15 -4.48 -6.39 21.04
CA GLU A 15 -4.94 -7.73 21.39
C GLU A 15 -4.34 -8.72 20.40
N SER A 16 -3.57 -9.68 20.91
CA SER A 16 -2.98 -10.72 20.07
C SER A 16 -4.06 -11.61 19.47
N GLY A 17 -3.98 -11.87 18.16
CA GLY A 17 -4.91 -12.73 17.43
C GLY A 17 -6.16 -12.01 16.90
N THR A 18 -6.42 -10.76 17.29
CA THR A 18 -7.53 -9.95 16.79
C THR A 18 -7.02 -8.73 16.01
N VAL A 19 -7.40 -8.65 14.73
CA VAL A 19 -7.09 -7.46 13.90
C VAL A 19 -8.04 -6.34 14.31
N LYS A 20 -7.53 -5.30 14.96
CA LYS A 20 -8.31 -4.14 15.39
C LYS A 20 -8.22 -3.00 14.38
N VAL A 21 -9.38 -2.59 13.86
CA VAL A 21 -9.50 -1.57 12.81
C VAL A 21 -10.59 -0.58 13.17
N ARG A 22 -10.40 0.69 12.82
CA ARG A 22 -11.45 1.72 12.91
C ARG A 22 -11.32 2.76 11.80
N LYS A 23 -12.44 3.40 11.45
CA LYS A 23 -12.44 4.66 10.68
C LYS A 23 -12.39 5.84 11.65
N ILE A 24 -11.64 6.88 11.27
CA ILE A 24 -11.60 8.16 11.99
C ILE A 24 -11.76 9.31 11.00
N THR A 25 -12.13 10.50 11.47
CA THR A 25 -12.00 11.73 10.68
C THR A 25 -10.63 12.35 10.95
N GLY A 26 -9.82 12.53 9.91
CA GLY A 26 -8.53 13.18 9.97
C GLY A 26 -8.65 14.70 10.18
N LEU A 27 -7.52 15.35 10.47
CA LEU A 27 -7.46 16.81 10.62
C LEU A 27 -7.79 17.56 9.31
N ASP A 28 -7.68 16.89 8.17
CA ASP A 28 -8.08 17.37 6.86
C ASP A 28 -9.58 17.18 6.57
N GLY A 29 -10.35 16.71 7.54
CA GLY A 29 -11.79 16.45 7.41
C GLY A 29 -12.12 15.20 6.60
N ARG A 30 -11.12 14.42 6.18
CA ARG A 30 -11.32 13.20 5.38
C ARG A 30 -11.28 11.97 6.27
N GLU A 31 -12.03 10.94 5.89
CA GLU A 31 -11.96 9.66 6.58
C GLU A 31 -10.59 8.99 6.39
N LYS A 32 -10.05 8.45 7.48
CA LYS A 32 -8.82 7.64 7.51
C LYS A 32 -9.12 6.29 8.12
N LEU A 33 -8.38 5.28 7.70
CA LEU A 33 -8.40 3.95 8.29
C LEU A 33 -7.25 3.81 9.27
N GLN A 34 -7.52 3.33 10.48
CA GLN A 34 -6.49 3.01 11.45
C GLN A 34 -6.50 1.50 11.73
N LEU A 35 -5.31 0.91 11.74
CA LEU A 35 -5.05 -0.48 12.10
C LEU A 35 -4.12 -0.52 13.31
N ARG A 36 -4.53 -1.23 14.37
CA ARG A 36 -3.67 -1.48 15.53
C ARG A 36 -2.71 -2.62 15.21
N VAL A 37 -1.41 -2.35 15.33
CA VAL A 37 -0.33 -3.36 15.31
C VAL A 37 0.26 -3.49 16.71
N ASP A 38 1.18 -4.41 16.98
CA ASP A 38 1.70 -4.66 18.34
C ASP A 38 2.20 -3.38 19.05
N LEU A 39 3.24 -2.76 18.49
CA LEU A 39 3.90 -1.59 19.07
C LEU A 39 3.44 -0.25 18.47
N GLY A 40 2.31 -0.21 17.78
CA GLY A 40 1.89 1.02 17.11
C GLY A 40 0.51 1.01 16.47
N VAL A 41 0.27 2.07 15.69
CA VAL A 41 -0.94 2.24 14.88
C VAL A 41 -0.51 2.63 13.47
N LEU A 42 -1.03 1.91 12.48
CA LEU A 42 -0.95 2.33 11.08
C LEU A 42 -2.17 3.19 10.77
N GLN A 43 -1.95 4.39 10.23
CA GLN A 43 -3.01 5.24 9.71
C GLN A 43 -2.85 5.35 8.19
N MET A 44 -3.94 5.10 7.46
CA MET A 44 -3.94 5.03 6.01
C MET A 44 -5.09 5.85 5.42
N GLU A 45 -4.88 6.38 4.21
CA GLU A 45 -5.95 6.92 3.38
C GLU A 45 -6.90 5.81 2.94
N ILE A 46 -8.20 6.09 2.89
CA ILE A 46 -9.21 5.14 2.39
C ILE A 46 -9.09 4.95 0.86
N THR A 47 -8.63 5.98 0.15
CA THR A 47 -8.54 6.00 -1.32
C THR A 47 -7.15 6.44 -1.78
N GLY A 48 -6.74 6.02 -2.99
CA GLY A 48 -5.40 6.29 -3.52
C GLY A 48 -4.32 5.49 -2.78
N ARG A 49 -3.10 6.02 -2.70
CA ARG A 49 -1.99 5.37 -1.99
C ARG A 49 -2.20 5.41 -0.46
N PRO A 50 -2.04 4.29 0.27
CA PRO A 50 -2.36 4.22 1.70
C PRO A 50 -1.60 5.23 2.57
N ASP A 51 -0.32 5.50 2.31
CA ASP A 51 0.46 6.52 3.03
C ASP A 51 0.16 7.99 2.62
N GLY A 52 -0.77 8.19 1.68
CA GLY A 52 -1.19 9.51 1.18
C GLY A 52 -0.16 10.23 0.31
N ARG A 53 1.00 9.63 0.04
CA ARG A 53 2.05 10.24 -0.80
C ARG A 53 1.71 10.13 -2.27
N ARG A 54 2.32 11.00 -3.08
CA ARG A 54 2.22 11.01 -4.55
C ARG A 54 3.62 10.88 -5.18
N PRO A 55 4.20 9.67 -5.24
CA PRO A 55 5.56 9.47 -5.75
C PRO A 55 5.64 9.91 -7.22
N HIS A 56 6.65 10.70 -7.59
CA HIS A 56 6.82 11.22 -8.95
C HIS A 56 5.56 11.90 -9.53
N ASN A 57 4.79 12.60 -8.69
CA ASN A 57 3.48 13.20 -9.03
C ASN A 57 2.42 12.20 -9.54
N CYS A 58 2.67 10.90 -9.41
CA CYS A 58 1.73 9.83 -9.70
C CYS A 58 0.97 9.43 -8.43
N GLU A 59 -0.16 8.75 -8.59
CA GLU A 59 -0.92 8.24 -7.45
C GLU A 59 -0.15 7.15 -6.70
N SER A 60 0.54 6.26 -7.42
CA SER A 60 1.29 5.14 -6.87
C SER A 60 2.60 4.94 -7.64
N LEU A 61 3.53 4.14 -7.10
CA LEU A 61 4.74 3.74 -7.82
C LEU A 61 4.37 2.84 -9.01
N LEU A 62 3.39 1.95 -8.85
CA LEU A 62 2.88 1.15 -9.98
C LEU A 62 2.44 2.03 -11.15
N GLU A 63 1.68 3.09 -10.89
CA GLU A 63 1.25 4.04 -11.93
C GLU A 63 2.44 4.75 -12.58
N TYR A 64 3.42 5.17 -11.78
CA TYR A 64 4.65 5.77 -12.30
C TYR A 64 5.41 4.82 -13.23
N HIS A 65 5.60 3.56 -12.83
CA HIS A 65 6.31 2.57 -13.62
C HIS A 65 5.54 2.14 -14.87
N ARG A 66 4.21 2.01 -14.82
CA ARG A 66 3.37 1.80 -16.00
C ARG A 66 3.58 2.88 -17.05
N ARG A 67 3.57 4.16 -16.65
CA ARG A 67 3.84 5.28 -17.57
C ARG A 67 5.23 5.22 -18.18
N ARG A 68 6.24 4.79 -17.41
CA ARG A 68 7.60 4.62 -17.93
C ARG A 68 7.68 3.48 -18.94
N ALA A 69 7.05 2.34 -18.66
CA ALA A 69 6.98 1.21 -19.56
C ALA A 69 6.31 1.59 -20.89
N THR A 70 5.13 2.23 -20.85
CA THR A 70 4.45 2.73 -22.05
C THR A 70 5.31 3.71 -22.85
N ARG A 71 6.06 4.59 -22.19
CA ARG A 71 6.94 5.54 -22.87
C ARG A 71 8.14 4.85 -23.54
N ALA A 72 8.69 3.82 -22.91
CA ALA A 72 9.78 3.04 -23.49
C ALA A 72 9.28 2.25 -24.72
N GLU A 73 8.12 1.60 -24.61
CA GLU A 73 7.46 0.89 -25.71
C GLU A 73 7.23 1.81 -26.93
N GLN A 74 6.71 3.02 -26.71
CA GLN A 74 6.50 4.01 -27.78
C GLN A 74 7.79 4.43 -28.50
N LYS A 75 8.94 4.31 -27.84
CA LYS A 75 10.25 4.59 -28.42
C LYS A 75 10.95 3.35 -28.96
N GLY A 76 10.39 2.15 -28.78
CA GLY A 76 11.05 0.89 -29.06
C GLY A 76 12.24 0.60 -28.12
N GLU A 77 12.24 1.18 -26.92
CA GLU A 77 13.25 0.95 -25.88
C GLU A 77 12.80 -0.19 -24.96
N ALA A 78 13.74 -1.04 -24.53
CA ALA A 78 13.47 -2.04 -23.49
C ALA A 78 13.23 -1.36 -22.14
N TYR A 79 12.33 -1.92 -21.34
CA TYR A 79 12.02 -1.44 -20.00
C TYR A 79 12.08 -2.60 -19.02
N GLU A 80 12.93 -2.46 -18.02
CA GLU A 80 13.14 -3.44 -16.96
C GLU A 80 13.19 -2.72 -15.62
N LEU A 81 12.67 -3.39 -14.60
CA LEU A 81 12.77 -2.95 -13.21
C LEU A 81 14.11 -3.44 -12.65
N ASN A 82 14.80 -2.54 -11.93
CA ASN A 82 15.96 -2.94 -11.16
C ASN A 82 15.53 -3.47 -9.76
N PRO A 83 16.44 -4.14 -9.02
CA PRO A 83 16.11 -4.71 -7.70
C PRO A 83 15.57 -3.69 -6.69
N GLU A 84 16.08 -2.45 -6.72
CA GLU A 84 15.65 -1.36 -5.84
C GLU A 84 14.20 -0.95 -6.12
N GLN A 85 13.82 -0.81 -7.40
CA GLN A 85 12.47 -0.48 -7.83
C GLN A 85 11.49 -1.61 -7.50
N CYS A 86 11.92 -2.87 -7.63
CA CYS A 86 11.14 -4.02 -7.19
C CYS A 86 10.87 -3.96 -5.68
N ALA A 87 11.88 -3.65 -4.87
CA ALA A 87 11.72 -3.50 -3.42
C ALA A 87 10.76 -2.35 -3.07
N GLU A 88 10.87 -1.19 -3.74
CA GLU A 88 9.94 -0.07 -3.52
C GLU A 88 8.49 -0.43 -3.88
N LEU A 89 8.29 -1.13 -4.99
CA LEU A 89 6.98 -1.65 -5.41
C LEU A 89 6.44 -2.67 -4.41
N GLN A 90 7.28 -3.54 -3.86
CA GLN A 90 6.91 -4.49 -2.81
C GLN A 90 6.46 -3.79 -1.53
N GLN A 91 7.21 -2.79 -1.07
CA GLN A 91 6.84 -1.99 0.09
C GLN A 91 5.50 -1.29 -0.12
N GLU A 92 5.24 -0.75 -1.32
CA GLU A 92 3.93 -0.22 -1.65
C GLU A 92 2.84 -1.31 -1.61
N GLY A 93 3.10 -2.50 -2.17
CA GLY A 93 2.21 -3.66 -2.08
C GLY A 93 1.81 -4.04 -0.65
N ILE A 94 2.75 -4.00 0.30
CA ILE A 94 2.51 -4.26 1.73
C ILE A 94 1.57 -3.21 2.34
N GLN A 95 1.68 -1.94 1.93
CA GLN A 95 0.74 -0.91 2.40
C GLN A 95 -0.70 -1.22 1.97
N TYR A 96 -0.90 -1.59 0.71
CA TYR A 96 -2.23 -1.98 0.21
C TYR A 96 -2.72 -3.26 0.88
N TYR A 97 -1.82 -4.22 1.17
CA TYR A 97 -2.12 -5.43 1.94
C TYR A 97 -2.74 -5.11 3.30
N HIS A 98 -2.08 -4.26 4.09
CA HIS A 98 -2.61 -3.84 5.38
C HIS A 98 -3.95 -3.13 5.24
N ARG A 99 -4.14 -2.32 4.18
CA ARG A 99 -5.40 -1.62 3.96
C ARG A 99 -6.54 -2.57 3.61
N TYR A 100 -6.39 -3.50 2.66
CA TYR A 100 -7.48 -4.40 2.33
C TYR A 100 -7.81 -5.40 3.43
N LEU A 101 -6.82 -5.86 4.20
CA LEU A 101 -7.09 -6.64 5.41
C LEU A 101 -7.94 -5.84 6.39
N SER A 102 -7.61 -4.55 6.55
CA SER A 102 -8.33 -3.67 7.45
C SER A 102 -9.76 -3.41 6.96
N LEU A 103 -9.94 -3.17 5.67
CA LEU A 103 -11.25 -2.99 5.03
C LEU A 103 -12.12 -4.24 5.16
N PHE A 104 -11.52 -5.43 5.04
CA PHE A 104 -12.23 -6.69 5.23
C PHE A 104 -12.82 -6.81 6.65
N GLN A 105 -12.07 -6.42 7.70
CA GLN A 105 -12.54 -6.47 9.09
C GLN A 105 -13.76 -5.57 9.35
N ILE A 106 -13.94 -4.52 8.55
CA ILE A 106 -15.07 -3.60 8.67
C ILE A 106 -16.14 -3.79 7.59
N ASN A 107 -16.09 -4.91 6.86
CA ASN A 107 -17.02 -5.28 5.79
C ASN A 107 -17.08 -4.30 4.61
N ASP A 108 -16.00 -3.55 4.35
CA ASP A 108 -15.89 -2.64 3.21
C ASP A 108 -15.37 -3.41 1.98
N PHE A 109 -16.22 -4.28 1.45
CA PHE A 109 -15.83 -5.25 0.42
C PHE A 109 -15.44 -4.62 -0.92
N GLU A 110 -16.03 -3.47 -1.28
CA GLU A 110 -15.65 -2.74 -2.49
C GLU A 110 -14.20 -2.27 -2.41
N GLY A 111 -13.80 -1.73 -1.26
CA GLY A 111 -12.43 -1.33 -1.00
C GLY A 111 -11.46 -2.52 -0.99
N VAL A 112 -11.88 -3.68 -0.45
CA VAL A 112 -11.09 -4.92 -0.51
C VAL A 112 -10.80 -5.32 -1.95
N VAL A 113 -11.85 -5.43 -2.77
CA VAL A 113 -11.71 -5.84 -4.19
C VAL A 113 -10.77 -4.88 -4.94
N ARG A 114 -10.96 -3.57 -4.77
CA ARG A 114 -10.12 -2.54 -5.41
C ARG A 114 -8.64 -2.72 -5.06
N ASP A 115 -8.33 -2.85 -3.78
CA ASP A 115 -6.94 -2.91 -3.30
C ASP A 115 -6.28 -4.27 -3.60
N THR A 116 -7.04 -5.36 -3.51
CA THR A 116 -6.55 -6.69 -3.91
C THR A 116 -6.27 -6.72 -5.41
N GLN A 117 -7.19 -6.22 -6.25
CA GLN A 117 -6.96 -6.15 -7.70
C GLN A 117 -5.71 -5.33 -8.03
N ARG A 118 -5.53 -4.18 -7.38
CA ARG A 118 -4.33 -3.36 -7.55
C ARG A 118 -3.04 -4.12 -7.20
N ASN A 119 -3.05 -4.99 -6.19
CA ASN A 119 -1.88 -5.81 -5.85
C ASN A 119 -1.66 -6.96 -6.85
N LEU A 120 -2.72 -7.56 -7.39
CA LEU A 120 -2.59 -8.53 -8.49
C LEU A 120 -1.95 -7.88 -9.72
N ASP A 121 -2.45 -6.70 -10.08
CA ASP A 121 -1.90 -5.83 -11.13
C ASP A 121 -0.41 -5.50 -10.91
N LEU A 122 -0.01 -5.26 -9.66
CA LEU A 122 1.38 -5.04 -9.28
C LEU A 122 2.23 -6.29 -9.55
N PHE A 123 1.80 -7.46 -9.10
CA PHE A 123 2.52 -8.71 -9.30
C PHE A 123 2.67 -9.05 -10.79
N THR A 124 1.59 -8.89 -11.57
CA THR A 124 1.62 -9.04 -13.03
C THR A 124 2.66 -8.10 -13.64
N PHE A 125 2.61 -6.82 -13.29
CA PHE A 125 3.54 -5.82 -13.82
C PHE A 125 5.00 -6.12 -13.48
N VAL A 126 5.30 -6.53 -12.24
CA VAL A 126 6.69 -6.88 -11.86
C VAL A 126 7.15 -8.12 -12.62
N ASN A 127 6.31 -9.16 -12.71
CA ASN A 127 6.64 -10.39 -13.44
C ASN A 127 6.86 -10.18 -14.95
N GLU A 128 6.22 -9.18 -15.55
CA GLU A 128 6.42 -8.80 -16.96
C GLU A 128 7.71 -8.01 -17.20
N HIS A 129 8.26 -7.36 -16.17
CA HIS A 129 9.37 -6.40 -16.30
C HIS A 129 10.55 -6.74 -15.37
N THR A 130 10.72 -8.00 -15.01
CA THR A 130 11.85 -8.50 -14.21
C THR A 130 12.25 -9.88 -14.72
N ASP A 131 13.56 -10.17 -14.74
CA ASP A 131 14.05 -11.51 -15.07
C ASP A 131 13.66 -12.53 -13.99
N ARG A 132 13.24 -13.73 -14.43
CA ARG A 132 12.71 -14.79 -13.56
C ARG A 132 13.67 -15.26 -12.47
N GLU A 133 14.98 -15.05 -12.63
CA GLU A 133 15.99 -15.50 -11.65
C GLU A 133 16.05 -14.59 -10.41
N ASP A 134 15.62 -13.32 -10.51
CA ASP A 134 15.62 -12.34 -9.41
C ASP A 134 14.24 -12.19 -8.74
N PHE A 135 13.20 -12.87 -9.24
CA PHE A 135 11.85 -12.80 -8.68
C PHE A 135 11.69 -13.72 -7.45
N SER A 136 12.11 -13.24 -6.29
CA SER A 136 11.82 -13.85 -4.98
C SER A 136 10.92 -12.93 -4.15
N TRP A 137 9.63 -12.91 -4.47
CA TRP A 137 8.62 -12.33 -3.57
C TRP A 137 8.05 -13.47 -2.72
N GLY A 138 8.69 -13.73 -1.58
CA GLY A 138 8.12 -14.60 -0.56
C GLY A 138 6.84 -13.99 -0.02
N LEU A 139 5.71 -14.70 -0.17
CA LEU A 139 4.47 -14.45 0.57
C LEU A 139 4.63 -14.89 2.03
#